data_AF-B1ZR26-F1
#
_entry.id   AF-B1ZR26-F1
#
_cell.length_a   1.000
_cell.length_b   1.000
_cell.length_c   1.000
_cell.angle_alpha   90.00
_cell.angle_beta   90.00
_cell.angle_gamma   90.00
#
_symmetry.space_group_name_H-M   'P 1'
#
loop_
_entity.id
_entity.type
_entity.pdbx_description
1 polymer ?
#
loop_
_entity_poly.entity_id
_entity_poly.type
_entity_poly.pdbx_seq_one_letter_code
_entity_poly.pdbx_strand_id
1 'polypeptide(L)'
;MKFVFLAGGVAGFLLATAAGFWAGRAADRILLDAAVGCLAGALLFRWFWTVLVRGIRETILARHAANTAAAAAAPAPTPSTPKTR
;
A
#
# COMPACT_ATOMS: atom_id res chain seq x y z
N MET A 1 10.20 3.02 3.50
CA MET A 1 10.82 1.68 3.52
C MET A 1 11.04 1.16 4.95
N LYS A 2 11.81 1.85 5.84
CA LYS A 2 12.16 1.28 7.17
C LYS A 2 10.98 0.96 8.09
N PHE A 3 9.98 1.85 8.14
CA PHE A 3 8.84 1.70 9.05
C PHE A 3 7.90 0.57 8.65
N VAL A 4 7.78 0.29 7.35
CA VAL A 4 6.96 -0.80 6.79
C VAL A 4 7.52 -2.16 7.21
N PHE A 5 8.85 -2.29 7.22
CA PHE A 5 9.53 -3.50 7.67
C PHE A 5 9.35 -3.72 9.18
N LEU A 6 9.54 -2.67 10.00
CA LEU A 6 9.30 -2.75 11.44
C LEU A 6 7.84 -3.08 11.76
N ALA A 7 6.89 -2.40 11.11
CA ALA A 7 5.46 -2.63 11.33
C ALA A 7 5.05 -4.06 10.92
N GLY A 8 5.52 -4.54 9.76
CA GLY A 8 5.28 -5.91 9.31
C GLY A 8 5.91 -6.96 10.24
N GLY A 9 7.12 -6.71 10.74
CA GLY A 9 7.80 -7.60 11.67
C GLY A 9 7.12 -7.66 13.04
N VAL A 10 6.75 -6.52 13.61
CA VAL A 10 6.00 -6.47 14.89
C VAL A 10 4.64 -7.14 14.74
N ALA A 11 3.92 -6.89 13.64
CA ALA A 11 2.62 -7.53 13.39
C ALA A 11 2.75 -9.05 13.25
N GLY A 12 3.75 -9.53 12.50
CA GLY A 12 4.03 -10.97 12.33
C GLY A 12 4.47 -11.65 13.62
N PHE A 13 5.30 -10.98 14.42
CA PHE A 13 5.70 -11.45 15.75
C PHE A 13 4.50 -11.59 16.67
N LEU A 14 3.67 -10.55 16.78
CA LEU A 14 2.48 -10.56 17.65
C LEU A 14 1.50 -11.66 17.25
N LEU A 15 1.23 -11.83 15.95
CA LEU A 15 0.35 -12.88 15.44
C LEU A 15 0.86 -14.29 15.77
N ALA A 16 2.14 -14.56 15.52
CA ALA A 16 2.74 -15.86 15.80
C ALA A 16 2.83 -16.14 17.32
N THR A 17 3.13 -15.12 18.12
CA THR A 17 3.15 -15.24 19.59
C THR A 17 1.75 -15.52 20.14
N ALA A 18 0.73 -14.77 19.69
CA ALA A 18 -0.65 -14.96 20.09
C ALA A 18 -1.18 -16.34 19.67
N ALA A 19 -0.89 -16.77 18.44
CA ALA A 19 -1.26 -18.10 17.95
C ALA A 19 -0.56 -19.22 18.74
N GLY A 20 0.72 -19.07 19.06
CA GLY A 20 1.48 -20.02 19.86
C GLY A 20 0.96 -20.14 21.29
N PHE A 21 0.57 -19.00 21.89
CA PHE A 21 -0.05 -18.96 23.22
C PHE A 21 -1.43 -19.64 23.23
N TRP A 22 -2.25 -19.38 22.21
CA TRP A 22 -3.57 -20.02 22.07
C TRP A 22 -3.46 -21.54 21.83
N ALA A 23 -2.40 -21.99 21.16
CA ALA A 23 -2.12 -23.41 20.94
C ALA A 23 -1.52 -24.14 22.16
N GLY A 24 -1.31 -23.46 23.29
CA GLY A 24 -0.75 -24.06 24.51
C GLY A 24 0.68 -24.61 24.33
N ARG A 25 1.44 -24.10 23.36
CA ARG A 25 2.81 -24.57 23.10
C ARG A 25 3.76 -24.14 24.22
N ALA A 26 4.81 -24.93 24.43
CA ALA A 26 5.89 -24.57 25.35
C ALA A 26 6.54 -23.22 24.93
N ALA A 27 6.91 -22.39 25.90
CA ALA A 27 7.39 -21.02 25.68
C ALA A 27 8.59 -20.92 24.71
N ASP A 28 9.52 -21.88 24.77
CA ASP A 28 10.65 -21.96 23.84
C ASP A 28 10.23 -22.08 22.37
N ARG A 29 9.18 -22.86 22.09
CA ARG A 29 8.65 -23.00 20.72
C ARG A 29 7.89 -21.76 20.27
N ILE A 30 7.20 -21.09 21.19
CA ILE A 30 6.48 -19.84 20.88
C ILE A 30 7.45 -18.75 20.46
N LEU A 31 8.59 -18.60 21.14
CA LEU A 31 9.60 -17.60 20.79
C LEU A 31 10.20 -17.86 19.41
N LEU A 32 10.47 -19.12 19.08
CA LEU A 32 11.01 -19.49 17.78
C LEU A 32 9.98 -19.25 16.66
N ASP A 33 8.72 -19.67 16.85
CA ASP A 33 7.63 -19.37 15.91
C ASP A 33 7.41 -17.85 15.76
N ALA A 34 7.51 -17.10 16.85
CA ALA A 34 7.37 -15.65 16.83
C ALA A 34 8.51 -14.96 16.08
N ALA A 35 9.75 -15.43 16.23
CA ALA A 35 10.90 -14.93 15.46
C ALA A 35 10.74 -15.22 13.95
N VAL A 36 10.28 -16.41 13.60
CA VAL A 36 9.98 -16.77 12.20
C VAL A 36 8.81 -15.93 11.67
N GLY A 37 7.75 -15.75 12.46
CA GLY A 37 6.61 -14.90 12.16
C GLY A 37 7.01 -13.44 11.95
N CYS A 38 7.97 -12.93 12.73
CA CYS A 38 8.53 -11.59 12.56
C CYS A 38 9.22 -11.44 11.20
N LEU A 39 10.12 -12.36 10.84
CA LEU A 39 10.81 -12.34 9.55
C LEU A 39 9.83 -12.46 8.38
N ALA A 40 8.88 -13.40 8.47
CA ALA A 40 7.85 -13.62 7.47
C ALA A 40 6.96 -12.37 7.30
N GLY A 41 6.45 -11.82 8.39
CA GLY A 41 5.63 -10.60 8.38
C GLY A 41 6.38 -9.40 7.79
N ALA A 42 7.66 -9.22 8.15
CA ALA A 42 8.47 -8.14 7.63
C ALA A 42 8.72 -8.26 6.11
N LEU A 43 9.01 -9.47 5.61
CA LEU A 43 9.17 -9.72 4.17
C LEU A 43 7.86 -9.52 3.40
N LEU A 44 6.77 -10.10 3.88
CA LEU A 44 5.44 -9.99 3.26
C LEU A 44 4.99 -8.54 3.18
N PHE A 45 5.11 -7.77 4.26
CA PHE A 45 4.70 -6.37 4.30
C PHE A 45 5.59 -5.50 3.40
N ARG A 46 6.90 -5.81 3.28
CA ARG A 46 7.81 -5.15 2.34
C ARG A 46 7.45 -5.46 0.88
N TRP A 47 7.13 -6.71 0.57
CA TRP A 47 6.68 -7.09 -0.77
C TRP A 47 5.34 -6.45 -1.12
N PHE A 48 4.36 -6.55 -0.24
CA PHE A 48 3.04 -5.93 -0.37
C PHE A 48 3.14 -4.42 -0.62
N TRP A 49 3.96 -3.71 0.15
CA TRP A 49 4.18 -2.27 -0.04
C TRP A 49 4.77 -1.94 -1.42
N THR A 50 5.67 -2.79 -1.92
CA THR A 50 6.26 -2.61 -3.26
C THR A 50 5.20 -2.75 -4.34
N VAL A 51 4.30 -3.73 -4.22
CA VAL A 51 3.17 -3.92 -5.14
C VAL A 51 2.16 -2.77 -5.03
N LEU A 52 1.78 -2.38 -3.82
CA LEU A 52 0.84 -1.29 -3.57
C LEU A 52 1.32 0.04 -4.17
N VAL A 53 2.59 0.40 -3.95
CA VAL A 53 3.17 1.63 -4.51
C VAL A 53 3.20 1.59 -6.03
N ARG A 54 3.49 0.43 -6.64
CA ARG A 54 3.44 0.27 -8.11
C ARG A 54 2.02 0.47 -8.63
N GLY A 55 1.02 -0.16 -8.01
CA GLY A 55 -0.38 -0.01 -8.41
C GLY A 55 -0.92 1.42 -8.25
N ILE A 56 -0.58 2.10 -7.15
CA ILE A 56 -0.94 3.52 -6.95
C ILE A 56 -0.29 4.38 -8.05
N ARG A 57 0.99 4.18 -8.34
CA ARG A 57 1.70 4.93 -9.38
C ARG A 57 1.07 4.73 -10.76
N GLU A 58 0.77 3.49 -11.13
CA GLU A 58 0.11 3.16 -12.40
C GLU A 58 -1.29 3.78 -12.48
N THR A 59 -2.07 3.74 -11.39
CA THR A 59 -3.41 4.35 -11.33
C THR A 59 -3.36 5.87 -11.46
N ILE A 60 -2.37 6.51 -10.82
CA ILE A 60 -2.15 7.96 -10.90
C ILE A 60 -1.78 8.36 -12.33
N LEU A 61 -0.86 7.62 -12.98
CA LEU A 61 -0.49 7.88 -14.38
C LEU A 61 -1.68 7.69 -15.33
N ALA A 62 -2.48 6.65 -15.14
CA ALA A 62 -3.69 6.41 -15.93
C ALA A 62 -4.71 7.55 -15.75
N ARG A 63 -4.92 8.02 -14.51
CA ARG A 63 -5.79 9.16 -14.22
C ARG A 63 -5.28 10.46 -14.80
N HIS A 64 -3.98 10.72 -14.72
CA HIS A 64 -3.38 11.92 -15.33
C HIS A 64 -3.53 11.89 -16.85
N ALA A 65 -3.26 10.76 -17.50
CA ALA A 65 -3.46 10.62 -18.95
C ALA A 65 -4.93 10.87 -19.35
N ALA A 66 -5.89 10.34 -18.60
CA ALA A 66 -7.32 10.56 -18.82
C ALA A 66 -7.71 12.04 -18.63
N ASN A 67 -7.21 12.70 -17.58
CA ASN A 67 -7.46 14.13 -17.35
C ASN A 67 -6.81 15.02 -18.40
N THR A 68 -5.60 14.70 -18.87
CA THR A 68 -4.93 15.44 -19.93
C THR A 68 -5.67 15.29 -21.27
N ALA A 69 -6.18 14.08 -21.57
CA ALA A 69 -7.02 13.86 -22.75
C ALA A 69 -8.36 14.61 -22.66
N ALA A 70 -8.99 14.63 -21.47
CA ALA A 70 -10.21 15.40 -21.25
C ALA A 70 -9.98 16.91 -21.34
N ALA A 71 -8.84 17.42 -20.86
CA ALA A 71 -8.45 18.82 -20.99
C ALA A 71 -8.13 19.22 -22.45
N ALA A 72 -7.54 18.31 -23.23
CA ALA A 72 -7.32 18.52 -24.67
C ALA A 72 -8.62 18.44 -25.49
N ALA A 73 -9.63 17.70 -25.00
CA ALA A 73 -10.96 17.62 -25.60
C ALA A 73 -11.94 18.70 -25.12
N ALA A 74 -11.53 19.57 -24.18
CA ALA A 74 -12.34 20.70 -23.76
C ALA A 74 -12.44 21.71 -24.92
N PRO A 75 -13.66 22.02 -25.41
CA PRO A 75 -13.83 22.97 -26.50
C PRO A 75 -13.33 24.36 -26.05
N ALA A 76 -12.61 25.05 -26.94
CA ALA A 76 -12.18 26.42 -26.73
C ALA A 76 -13.36 27.28 -26.27
N PRO A 77 -13.20 28.18 -25.28
CA PRO A 77 -14.27 29.05 -24.84
C PRO A 77 -14.73 29.85 -26.06
N THR A 78 -15.98 29.60 -26.48
CA THR A 78 -16.62 30.33 -27.57
C THR A 78 -16.49 31.82 -27.24
N PRO A 79 -15.85 32.64 -28.10
CA PRO A 79 -15.74 34.06 -27.83
C PRO A 79 -17.16 34.61 -27.72
N SER A 80 -17.50 35.11 -26.54
CA SER A 80 -18.78 35.77 -26.31
C SER A 80 -18.81 37.00 -27.21
N THR A 81 -19.68 36.94 -28.22
CA THR A 81 -19.96 38.06 -29.13
C THR A 81 -20.23 39.32 -28.30
N PRO A 82 -19.44 40.40 -28.45
CA PRO A 82 -19.71 41.65 -27.75
C PRO A 82 -21.04 42.20 -28.28
N LYS A 83 -22.00 42.40 -27.38
CA LYS A 83 -23.29 43.02 -27.69
C LYS A 83 -23.04 44.49 -28.03
N THR A 84 -22.98 44.81 -29.32
CA THR A 84 -22.99 46.17 -29.87
C THR A 84 -24.28 46.86 -29.45
N ARG A 85 -24.14 47.99 -28.76
CA ARG A 85 -25.20 48.97 -28.48
C ARG A 85 -24.84 50.26 -29.20
#